data_AF-A0A7C6G6F1-F1
#
_entry.id   AF-A0A7C6G6F1-F1
#
_cell.length_a   1.000
_cell.length_b   1.000
_cell.length_c   1.000
_cell.angle_alpha   90.00
_cell.angle_beta   90.00
_cell.angle_gamma   90.00
#
_symmetry.space_group_name_H-M   'P 1'
#
loop_
_entity.id
_entity.type
_entity.pdbx_description
1 polymer ?
#
loop_
_entity_poly.entity_id
_entity_poly.type
_entity_poly.pdbx_seq_one_letter_code
_entity_poly.pdbx_strand_id
1 'polypeptide(L)' 'MTKQEKLEMIKKAITAIAQEPKLDPQAKKRGMKTLKEAYLRYSQSVN' A
#
# COMPACT_ATOMS: atom_id res chain seq x y z
N MET A 1 7.49 -8.57 12.89
CA MET A 1 6.23 -8.31 12.19
C MET A 1 5.71 -9.59 11.56
N THR A 2 4.51 -9.99 11.96
CA THR A 2 3.72 -11.06 11.34
C THR A 2 3.29 -10.66 9.93
N LYS A 3 2.85 -11.65 9.14
CA LYS A 3 2.32 -11.38 7.79
C LYS A 3 1.08 -10.47 7.85
N GLN A 4 0.25 -10.61 8.87
CA GLN A 4 -0.93 -9.79 9.08
C GLN A 4 -0.57 -8.34 9.44
N GLU A 5 0.44 -8.12 10.29
CA GLU A 5 0.95 -6.78 10.58
C GLU A 5 1.52 -6.10 9.33
N LYS A 6 2.18 -6.86 8.43
CA LYS A 6 2.66 -6.33 7.15
C LYS A 6 1.51 -5.92 6.24
N LEU A 7 0.44 -6.73 6.14
CA LEU A 7 -0.76 -6.39 5.37
C LEU A 7 -1.42 -5.11 5.88
N GLU A 8 -1.58 -4.98 7.19
CA GLU A 8 -2.17 -3.79 7.82
C GLU A 8 -1.30 -2.54 7.60
N MET A 9 0.02 -2.67 7.64
CA MET A 9 0.93 -1.58 7.30
C MET A 9 0.79 -1.13 5.84
N ILE A 10 0.67 -2.08 4.90
CA ILE A 10 0.46 -1.76 3.47
C ILE A 10 -0.89 -1.06 3.26
N LYS A 11 -1.96 -1.53 3.91
CA LYS A 11 -3.28 -0.85 3.87
C LYS A 11 -3.19 0.58 4.39
N LYS A 12 -2.54 0.79 5.53
CA LYS A 12 -2.33 2.14 6.10
C LYS A 12 -1.56 3.04 5.14
N ALA A 13 -0.52 2.53 4.50
CA ALA A 13 0.25 3.28 3.51
C ALA A 13 -0.59 3.67 2.28
N ILE A 14 -1.47 2.78 1.79
CA ILE A 14 -2.40 3.06 0.69
C ILE A 14 -3.33 4.22 1.08
N THR A 15 -3.92 4.16 2.26
CA THR A 15 -4.81 5.20 2.78
C THR A 15 -4.07 6.53 2.94
N ALA A 16 -2.86 6.52 3.48
CA ALA A 16 -2.05 7.73 3.66
C ALA A 16 -1.73 8.41 2.33
N ILE A 17 -1.29 7.65 1.32
CA ILE A 17 -1.03 8.20 -0.02
C ILE A 17 -2.32 8.73 -0.66
N ALA A 18 -3.45 8.03 -0.50
CA ALA A 18 -4.74 8.48 -1.03
C ALA A 18 -5.19 9.80 -0.41
N GLN A 19 -4.99 9.97 0.90
CA GLN A 19 -5.43 11.14 1.65
C GLN A 19 -4.48 12.33 1.54
N GLU A 20 -3.21 12.15 1.16
CA GLU A 20 -2.25 13.24 1.03
C GLU A 20 -2.62 14.16 -0.16
N PRO A 21 -3.05 15.41 0.09
CA PRO A 21 -3.47 16.33 -0.96
C PRO A 21 -2.30 17.02 -1.65
N LYS A 22 -1.12 17.11 -1.01
CA LYS A 22 0.05 17.81 -1.56
C LYS A 22 0.96 16.90 -2.39
N LEU A 23 0.62 15.63 -2.52
CA LEU A 23 1.43 14.69 -3.31
C LEU A 23 1.27 14.97 -4.79
N ASP A 24 2.39 15.01 -5.52
CA ASP A 24 2.38 15.06 -6.97
C ASP A 24 1.51 13.91 -7.55
N PRO A 25 0.58 14.17 -8.49
CA PRO A 25 -0.32 13.15 -9.03
C PRO A 25 0.40 11.95 -9.64
N GLN A 26 1.58 12.14 -10.27
CA GLN A 26 2.35 11.03 -10.82
C GLN A 26 3.03 10.21 -9.71
N ALA A 27 3.60 10.87 -8.71
CA ALA A 27 4.12 10.21 -7.51
C ALA A 27 3.03 9.40 -6.80
N LYS A 28 1.81 9.95 -6.70
CA LYS A 28 0.65 9.30 -6.09
C LYS A 28 0.27 8.05 -6.86
N LYS A 29 0.21 8.15 -8.20
CA LYS A 29 -0.07 7.01 -9.08
C LYS A 29 0.99 5.90 -8.98
N ARG A 30 2.27 6.27 -8.96
CA ARG A 30 3.39 5.31 -8.78
C ARG A 30 3.34 4.62 -7.43
N GLY A 31 3.22 5.39 -6.34
CA GLY A 31 3.12 4.86 -4.98
C GLY A 31 1.92 3.92 -4.81
N MET A 32 0.75 4.32 -5.32
CA MET A 32 -0.46 3.51 -5.29
C MET A 32 -0.27 2.17 -6.04
N LYS A 33 0.37 2.19 -7.22
CA LYS A 33 0.66 0.98 -8.00
C LYS A 33 1.56 0.02 -7.21
N THR A 34 2.68 0.51 -6.67
CA THR A 34 3.64 -0.31 -5.91
C THR A 34 3.01 -0.89 -4.66
N LEU A 35 2.24 -0.10 -3.90
CA LEU A 35 1.57 -0.59 -2.70
C LEU A 35 0.48 -1.62 -3.01
N LYS A 36 -0.26 -1.46 -4.10
CA LYS A 36 -1.23 -2.46 -4.55
C LYS A 36 -0.56 -3.78 -4.92
N GLU A 37 0.56 -3.73 -5.64
CA GLU A 37 1.34 -4.93 -5.96
C GLU A 37 1.88 -5.62 -4.71
N ALA A 38 2.39 -4.84 -3.74
CA ALA A 38 2.83 -5.38 -2.45
C ALA A 38 1.68 -6.04 -1.69
N TYR A 39 0.52 -5.40 -1.64
CA TYR A 39 -0.68 -5.94 -1.00
C TYR A 39 -1.07 -7.29 -1.59
N LEU A 40 -1.13 -7.40 -2.93
CA LEU A 40 -1.49 -8.64 -3.60
C LEU A 40 -0.50 -9.77 -3.30
N ARG A 41 0.82 -9.49 -3.37
CA ARG A 41 1.86 -10.49 -3.03
C ARG A 41 1.74 -10.99 -1.60
N TYR A 42 1.53 -10.08 -0.64
CA TYR A 42 1.42 -10.46 0.76
C TYR A 42 0.09 -11.14 1.08
N SER A 43 -1.02 -10.70 0.48
CA SER A 43 -2.34 -11.30 0.65
C SER A 43 -2.39 -12.73 0.15
N GLN A 44 -1.74 -13.04 -0.97
CA GLN A 44 -1.63 -14.41 -1.49
C GLN A 44 -0.76 -15.31 -0.62
N SER A 45 0.15 -14.73 0.18
CA SER A 45 1.00 -15.51 1.10
C SER A 45 0.35 -15.81 2.45
N VAL A 46 -0.82 -15.22 2.73
CA VAL A 46 -1.58 -15.38 3.98
C VAL A 46 -2.76 -16.35 3.83
N ASN A 47 -3.13 -16.67 2.60
CA ASN A 47 -3.91 -17.89 2.27
C ASN A 47 -2.99 -19.10 2.13
#